data_AF-A0AAW0Q0V1-F1
#
_entry.id   AF-A0AAW0Q0V1-F1
#
_cell.length_a   1.000
_cell.length_b   1.000
_cell.length_c   1.000
_cell.angle_alpha   90.00
_cell.angle_beta   90.00
_cell.angle_gamma   90.00
#
_symmetry.space_group_name_H-M   'P 1'
#
loop_
_entity.id
_entity.type
_entity.pdbx_description
1 polymer ?
#
loop_
_entity_poly.entity_id
_entity_poly.type
_entity_poly.pdbx_seq_one_letter_code
_entity_poly.pdbx_strand_id
1 'polypeptide(L)'
;MQKSVRYNEGHALFLSVVARKDGTKRGYLSKKTTENSRWHEKFFALYQNLLFYFEGEQSARPSGIYLLEGCTCERASAPKMSTIGKELMDKQHYFQIQASYSDIIIEREVLMQKYIHLVQIVETEKVAANQLRTQLEDQDTEIERLKSEIVALNKTKERMRPYHVPHNNEDPDIKKIKKVQSFMRGWLCRRKWKIIVQDYICSPHAESMRKRNQIVFNMVEAETEYVHQLYILVNCFLRPLRMAASSKKPPISHDDVSSIFLNSETIMFLHEIFHQGLKARIANWPTLVLADLFDILLPC
;
A
#
# COMPACT_ATOMS: atom_id res chain seq x y z
N MET A 1 15.92 6.91 -23.42
CA MET A 1 16.02 8.36 -23.18
C MET A 1 15.74 8.64 -21.72
N GLN A 2 16.76 9.06 -20.96
CA GLN A 2 16.59 9.47 -19.57
C GLN A 2 15.91 10.84 -19.58
N LYS A 3 14.60 10.90 -19.26
CA LYS A 3 13.94 12.18 -19.01
C LYS A 3 14.62 12.79 -17.78
N SER A 4 15.10 14.03 -17.89
CA SER A 4 15.76 14.72 -16.79
C SER A 4 14.86 14.69 -15.56
N VAL A 5 15.38 14.18 -14.45
CA VAL A 5 14.71 14.28 -13.15
C VAL A 5 14.38 15.76 -12.92
N ARG A 6 13.12 16.10 -12.65
CA ARG A 6 12.76 17.48 -12.29
C ARG A 6 13.19 17.72 -10.86
N TYR A 7 14.08 18.68 -10.64
CA TYR A 7 14.55 19.07 -9.33
C TYR A 7 14.44 20.58 -9.15
N ASN A 8 14.35 21.02 -7.90
CA ASN A 8 14.49 22.43 -7.56
C ASN A 8 15.95 22.85 -7.79
N GLU A 9 16.17 23.80 -8.69
CA GLU A 9 17.51 24.25 -9.09
C GLU A 9 18.34 24.83 -7.93
N GLY A 10 17.69 25.51 -6.98
CA GLY A 10 18.35 26.08 -5.80
C GLY A 10 18.89 25.00 -4.87
N HIS A 11 18.08 23.97 -4.60
CA HIS A 11 18.50 22.82 -3.78
C HIS A 11 19.60 22.01 -4.46
N ALA A 12 19.46 21.80 -5.77
CA ALA A 12 20.46 21.11 -6.58
C ALA A 12 21.82 21.83 -6.56
N LEU A 13 21.81 23.17 -6.69
CA LEU A 13 23.02 23.97 -6.61
C LEU A 13 23.66 23.86 -5.22
N PHE A 14 22.89 24.02 -4.15
CA PHE A 14 23.38 23.88 -2.78
C PHE A 14 24.04 22.52 -2.54
N LEU A 15 23.34 21.43 -2.86
CA LEU A 15 23.86 20.06 -2.69
C LEU A 15 25.09 19.81 -3.56
N SER A 16 25.16 20.39 -4.76
CA SER A 16 26.34 20.24 -5.62
C SER A 16 27.61 20.89 -5.01
N VAL A 17 27.45 22.00 -4.29
CA VAL A 17 28.56 22.66 -3.57
C VAL A 17 29.00 21.82 -2.38
N VAL A 18 28.04 21.26 -1.64
CA VAL A 18 28.34 20.31 -0.54
C VAL A 18 29.05 19.07 -1.07
N ALA A 19 28.56 18.48 -2.17
CA ALA A 19 29.20 17.36 -2.84
C ALA A 19 30.65 17.65 -3.24
N ARG A 20 30.93 18.87 -3.68
CA ARG A 20 32.29 19.29 -4.04
C ARG A 20 33.20 19.50 -2.84
N LYS A 21 32.70 19.95 -1.70
CA LYS A 21 33.51 20.21 -0.49
C LYS A 21 33.67 18.96 0.37
N ASP A 22 32.55 18.32 0.67
CA ASP A 22 32.40 17.29 1.70
C ASP A 22 32.14 15.90 1.10
N GLY A 23 31.99 15.80 -0.23
CA GLY A 23 31.81 14.53 -0.92
C GLY A 23 33.03 13.62 -0.80
N THR A 24 32.81 12.43 -0.26
CA THR A 24 33.88 11.43 -0.03
C THR A 24 34.42 10.82 -1.31
N LYS A 25 33.68 10.89 -2.43
CA LYS A 25 34.06 10.35 -3.73
C LYS A 25 33.87 11.39 -4.83
N ARG A 26 34.98 11.91 -5.35
CA ARG A 26 35.03 12.92 -6.41
C ARG A 26 36.26 12.73 -7.29
N GLY A 27 36.17 13.13 -8.55
CA GLY A 27 37.28 13.00 -9.51
C GLY A 27 36.82 13.05 -10.96
N TYR A 28 37.79 13.00 -11.86
CA TYR A 28 37.53 12.98 -13.30
C TYR A 28 37.11 11.58 -13.76
N LEU A 29 36.01 11.50 -14.52
CA LEU A 29 35.56 10.30 -15.18
C LEU A 29 35.24 10.61 -16.64
N SER A 30 35.52 9.64 -17.52
CA SER A 30 35.07 9.70 -18.91
C SER A 30 33.62 9.26 -19.01
N LYS A 31 32.76 10.12 -19.58
CA LYS A 31 31.35 9.87 -19.80
C LYS A 31 31.06 9.77 -21.30
N LYS A 32 30.26 8.78 -21.69
CA LYS A 32 29.69 8.63 -23.03
C LYS A 32 28.16 8.63 -22.92
N THR A 33 27.47 9.40 -23.74
CA THR A 33 26.01 9.40 -23.80
C THR A 33 25.52 8.54 -24.97
N THR A 34 24.26 8.11 -24.94
CA THR A 34 23.64 7.39 -26.06
C THR A 34 23.49 8.24 -27.31
N GLU A 35 23.45 9.56 -27.16
CA GLU A 35 23.29 10.52 -28.26
C GLU A 35 24.63 10.94 -28.89
N ASN A 36 25.72 10.91 -28.12
CA ASN A 36 27.05 11.27 -28.61
C ASN A 36 28.02 10.12 -28.37
N SER A 37 28.44 9.47 -29.46
CA SER A 37 29.34 8.32 -29.42
C SER A 37 30.76 8.63 -28.92
N ARG A 38 31.09 9.90 -28.64
CA ARG A 38 32.39 10.34 -28.13
C ARG A 38 32.43 10.32 -26.60
N TRP A 39 33.57 9.91 -26.05
CA TRP A 39 33.87 10.03 -24.62
C TRP A 39 34.26 11.46 -24.30
N HIS A 40 33.73 11.99 -23.20
CA HIS A 40 34.07 13.31 -22.67
C HIS A 40 34.52 13.15 -21.23
N GLU A 41 35.69 13.71 -20.90
CA GLU A 41 36.12 13.81 -19.52
C GLU A 41 35.32 14.89 -18.80
N LYS A 42 34.78 14.56 -17.63
CA LYS A 42 34.01 15.48 -16.78
C LYS A 42 34.42 15.25 -15.34
N PHE A 43 34.30 16.29 -14.51
CA PHE A 43 34.52 16.15 -13.07
C PHE A 43 33.22 15.69 -12.41
N PHE A 44 33.29 14.65 -11.58
CA PHE A 44 32.15 14.09 -10.87
C PHE A 44 32.33 14.26 -9.36
N ALA A 45 31.22 14.48 -8.66
CA ALA A 45 31.18 14.48 -7.20
C ALA A 45 29.91 13.76 -6.72
N LEU A 46 30.10 12.77 -5.85
CA LEU A 46 29.01 12.01 -5.24
C LEU A 46 28.70 12.58 -3.86
N TYR A 47 27.42 12.83 -3.60
CA TYR A 47 26.92 13.14 -2.27
C TYR A 47 25.63 12.37 -2.01
N GLN A 48 25.65 11.54 -0.98
CA GLN A 48 24.57 10.58 -0.70
C GLN A 48 24.29 9.70 -1.95
N ASN A 49 23.06 9.71 -2.45
CA ASN A 49 22.60 9.00 -3.66
C ASN A 49 22.60 9.89 -4.93
N LEU A 50 23.15 11.11 -4.87
CA LEU A 50 23.19 12.06 -5.98
C LEU A 50 24.60 12.21 -6.55
N LEU A 51 24.76 11.88 -7.83
CA LEU A 51 26.01 12.03 -8.56
C LEU A 51 25.94 13.25 -9.48
N PHE A 52 26.70 14.28 -9.13
CA PHE A 52 26.81 15.52 -9.90
C PHE A 52 27.97 15.41 -10.89
N TYR A 53 27.80 16.01 -12.07
CA TYR A 53 28.91 16.20 -13.00
C TYR A 53 29.04 17.63 -13.46
N PHE A 54 30.27 18.05 -13.73
CA PHE A 54 30.68 19.41 -14.04
C PHE A 54 31.56 19.40 -15.30
N GLU A 55 31.59 20.52 -16.03
CA GLU A 55 32.52 20.69 -17.15
C GLU A 55 33.98 20.52 -16.72
N GLY A 56 34.33 21.04 -15.54
CA GLY A 56 35.63 20.83 -14.91
C GLY A 56 35.57 21.11 -13.42
N GLU A 57 36.69 20.91 -12.74
CA GLU A 57 36.76 21.06 -11.28
C GLU A 57 36.44 22.49 -10.83
N GLN A 58 36.74 23.52 -11.63
CA GLN A 58 36.47 24.92 -11.26
C GLN A 58 35.03 25.38 -11.55
N SER A 59 34.19 24.54 -12.16
CA SER A 59 32.83 24.94 -12.55
C SER A 59 31.92 25.16 -11.33
N ALA A 60 31.37 26.37 -11.20
CA ALA A 60 30.51 26.74 -10.08
C ALA A 60 29.12 26.07 -10.09
N ARG A 61 28.65 25.62 -11.27
CA ARG A 61 27.34 24.97 -11.44
C ARG A 61 27.52 23.56 -12.02
N PRO A 62 26.71 22.58 -11.57
CA PRO A 62 26.72 21.25 -12.18
C PRO A 62 26.14 21.32 -13.59
N SER A 63 26.78 20.62 -14.53
CA SER A 63 26.27 20.40 -15.89
C SER A 63 25.13 19.37 -15.90
N GLY A 64 25.01 18.55 -14.85
CA GLY A 64 23.85 17.71 -14.63
C GLY A 64 23.99 16.81 -13.41
N ILE A 65 22.92 16.05 -13.15
CA ILE A 65 22.73 15.27 -11.93
C ILE A 65 22.17 13.91 -12.30
N TYR A 66 22.72 12.86 -11.69
CA TYR A 66 22.21 11.50 -11.75
C TYR A 66 21.77 11.06 -10.36
N LEU A 67 20.51 10.65 -10.24
CA LEU A 67 20.02 9.93 -9.07
C LEU A 67 20.47 8.48 -9.22
N LEU A 68 21.27 7.99 -8.27
CA LEU A 68 21.82 6.62 -8.30
C LEU A 68 20.93 5.61 -7.58
N GLU A 69 19.89 6.06 -6.89
CA GLU A 69 18.91 5.18 -6.26
C GLU A 69 18.22 4.30 -7.31
N GLY A 70 18.17 3.00 -7.07
CA GLY A 70 17.65 2.02 -8.03
C GLY A 70 18.50 1.81 -9.30
N CYS A 71 19.71 2.38 -9.36
CA CYS A 71 20.64 2.11 -10.45
C CYS A 71 21.48 0.85 -10.18
N THR A 72 21.64 0.02 -11.20
CA THR A 72 22.62 -1.09 -11.20
C THR A 72 23.89 -0.65 -11.93
N CYS A 73 25.03 -1.19 -11.50
CA CYS A 73 26.33 -0.93 -12.09
C CYS A 73 26.95 -2.26 -12.52
N GLU A 74 27.17 -2.41 -13.82
CA GLU A 74 27.79 -3.60 -14.40
C GLU A 74 29.10 -3.23 -15.09
N ARG A 75 30.08 -4.13 -15.04
CA ARG A 75 31.35 -3.93 -15.77
C ARG A 75 31.11 -4.13 -17.26
N ALA A 76 31.40 -3.10 -18.05
CA ALA A 76 31.32 -3.15 -19.51
C ALA A 76 32.65 -3.65 -20.11
N SER A 77 32.57 -4.27 -21.29
CA SER A 77 33.76 -4.61 -22.07
C SER A 77 34.38 -3.36 -22.71
N ALA A 78 35.71 -3.36 -22.86
CA ALA A 78 36.41 -2.26 -23.51
C ALA A 78 35.95 -2.10 -24.97
N PRO A 79 35.80 -0.86 -25.49
CA PRO A 79 35.42 -0.63 -26.88
C PRO A 79 36.44 -1.26 -27.84
N LYS A 80 35.98 -1.93 -28.89
CA LYS A 80 36.86 -2.47 -29.95
C LYS A 80 37.41 -1.30 -30.78
N MET A 81 38.70 -0.94 -30.63
CA MET A 81 39.42 0.04 -31.46
C MET A 81 40.74 -0.52 -32.01
N SER A 82 41.23 0.08 -33.10
CA SER A 82 42.39 -0.34 -33.89
C SER A 82 43.73 -0.27 -33.14
N THR A 83 44.68 -1.06 -33.63
CA THR A 83 45.83 -1.67 -32.92
C THR A 83 46.98 -0.74 -32.48
N ILE A 84 46.82 0.58 -32.43
CA ILE A 84 47.96 1.52 -32.31
C ILE A 84 48.13 2.10 -30.88
N GLY A 85 47.34 1.68 -29.89
CA GLY A 85 47.40 2.26 -28.52
C GLY A 85 47.22 1.28 -27.35
N LYS A 86 47.59 0.01 -27.51
CA LYS A 86 47.28 -1.04 -26.52
C LYS A 86 47.96 -0.88 -25.14
N GLU A 87 49.14 -0.28 -25.04
CA GLU A 87 49.94 -0.33 -23.79
C GLU A 87 49.44 0.58 -22.66
N LEU A 88 48.71 1.67 -22.95
CA LEU A 88 48.19 2.60 -21.92
C LEU A 88 46.75 2.29 -21.47
N MET A 89 46.02 1.46 -22.22
CA MET A 89 44.58 1.19 -21.96
C MET A 89 44.32 0.01 -21.03
N ASP A 90 45.32 -0.82 -20.73
CA ASP A 90 45.17 -2.03 -19.89
C ASP A 90 44.81 -1.74 -18.41
N LYS A 91 44.81 -0.45 -18.00
CA LYS A 91 44.41 0.00 -16.66
C LYS A 91 43.05 0.71 -16.61
N GLN A 92 42.30 0.78 -17.70
CA GLN A 92 40.99 1.46 -17.73
C GLN A 92 39.84 0.50 -17.45
N HIS A 93 38.97 0.87 -16.50
CA HIS A 93 37.75 0.12 -16.18
C HIS A 93 36.53 0.82 -16.76
N TYR A 94 35.72 0.07 -17.52
CA TYR A 94 34.48 0.56 -18.11
C TYR A 94 33.29 0.01 -17.31
N PHE A 95 32.35 0.89 -16.99
CA PHE A 95 31.14 0.55 -16.27
C PHE A 95 29.93 1.07 -17.02
N GLN A 96 28.87 0.27 -17.03
CA GLN A 96 27.56 0.65 -17.51
C GLN A 96 26.65 0.80 -16.30
N ILE A 97 26.11 2.01 -16.13
CA ILE A 97 25.12 2.29 -15.09
C ILE A 97 23.75 2.26 -15.75
N GLN A 98 22.89 1.35 -15.31
CA GLN A 98 21.52 1.25 -15.78
C GLN A 98 20.57 1.70 -14.67
N ALA A 99 19.73 2.68 -14.97
CA ALA A 99 18.66 3.06 -14.07
C ALA A 99 17.46 2.14 -14.33
N SER A 100 17.13 1.27 -13.36
CA SER A 100 15.92 0.45 -13.43
C SER A 100 14.76 1.22 -12.80
N TYR A 101 14.01 1.95 -13.63
CA TYR A 101 12.72 2.51 -13.22
C TYR A 101 11.56 1.54 -13.49
N SER A 102 11.86 0.33 -13.99
CA SER A 102 10.86 -0.65 -14.41
C SER A 102 9.93 -1.02 -13.25
N ASP A 103 10.50 -1.29 -12.07
CA ASP A 103 9.73 -1.68 -10.89
C ASP A 103 8.85 -0.51 -10.39
N ILE A 104 9.40 0.71 -10.36
CA ILE A 104 8.65 1.92 -9.99
C ILE A 104 7.53 2.22 -10.99
N ILE A 105 7.77 1.99 -12.29
CA ILE A 105 6.75 2.17 -13.34
C ILE A 105 5.64 1.12 -13.17
N ILE A 106 6.00 -0.14 -12.90
CA ILE A 106 5.04 -1.22 -12.64
C ILE A 106 4.20 -0.89 -11.41
N GLU A 107 4.82 -0.48 -10.30
CA GLU A 107 4.11 -0.08 -9.08
C GLU A 107 3.17 1.11 -9.31
N ARG A 108 3.63 2.12 -10.06
CA ARG A 108 2.79 3.26 -10.47
C ARG A 108 1.60 2.80 -11.30
N GLU A 109 1.79 1.84 -12.19
CA GLU A 109 0.73 1.31 -13.06
C GLU A 109 -0.29 0.50 -12.26
N VAL A 110 0.17 -0.35 -11.32
CA VAL A 110 -0.69 -1.06 -10.37
C VAL A 110 -1.48 -0.07 -9.50
N LEU A 111 -0.84 0.98 -8.99
CA LEU A 111 -1.51 2.00 -8.17
C LEU A 111 -2.55 2.77 -9.00
N MET A 112 -2.24 3.07 -10.25
CA MET A 112 -3.16 3.75 -11.17
C MET A 112 -4.39 2.88 -11.46
N GLN A 113 -4.22 1.57 -11.65
CA GLN A 113 -5.33 0.63 -11.78
C GLN A 113 -6.21 0.60 -10.53
N LYS A 114 -5.60 0.56 -9.33
CA LYS A 114 -6.34 0.65 -8.05
C LYS A 114 -7.12 1.96 -7.92
N TYR A 115 -6.52 3.09 -8.34
CA TYR A 115 -7.18 4.39 -8.32
C TYR A 115 -8.40 4.42 -9.25
N ILE A 116 -8.29 3.91 -10.48
CA ILE A 116 -9.41 3.82 -11.42
C ILE A 116 -10.54 2.97 -10.84
N HIS A 117 -10.21 1.83 -10.25
CA HIS A 117 -11.20 0.95 -9.62
C HIS A 117 -11.92 1.63 -8.45
N LEU A 118 -11.18 2.37 -7.61
CA LEU A 118 -11.77 3.12 -6.50
C LEU A 118 -12.73 4.20 -7.00
N VAL A 119 -12.38 4.92 -8.07
CA VAL A 119 -13.26 5.92 -8.69
C VAL A 119 -14.54 5.27 -9.21
N GLN A 120 -14.46 4.09 -9.82
CA GLN A 120 -15.64 3.34 -10.26
C GLN A 120 -16.55 2.96 -9.08
N ILE A 121 -15.97 2.43 -7.99
CA ILE A 121 -16.73 2.08 -6.77
C ILE A 121 -17.46 3.31 -6.24
N VAL A 122 -16.75 4.44 -6.08
CA VAL A 122 -17.34 5.69 -5.57
C VAL A 122 -18.49 6.18 -6.45
N GLU A 123 -18.35 6.11 -7.78
CA GLU A 123 -19.43 6.53 -8.66
C GLU A 123 -20.64 5.58 -8.58
N THR A 124 -20.41 4.27 -8.49
CA THR A 124 -21.50 3.30 -8.31
C THR A 124 -22.22 3.48 -6.96
N GLU A 125 -21.48 3.76 -5.89
CA GLU A 125 -22.05 4.04 -4.57
C GLU A 125 -22.89 5.31 -4.59
N LYS A 126 -22.40 6.36 -5.26
CA LYS A 126 -23.13 7.62 -5.43
C LYS A 126 -24.44 7.42 -6.21
N VAL A 127 -24.43 6.61 -7.27
CA VAL A 127 -25.65 6.28 -8.02
C VAL A 127 -26.64 5.50 -7.15
N ALA A 128 -26.16 4.49 -6.42
CA ALA A 128 -27.00 3.70 -5.51
C ALA A 128 -27.61 4.57 -4.39
N ALA A 129 -26.82 5.47 -3.80
CA ALA A 129 -27.30 6.42 -2.79
C ALA A 129 -28.39 7.35 -3.33
N ASN A 130 -28.22 7.86 -4.56
CA ASN A 130 -29.26 8.69 -5.20
C ASN A 130 -30.55 7.90 -5.46
N GLN A 131 -30.44 6.65 -5.93
CA GLN A 131 -31.61 5.79 -6.13
C GLN A 131 -32.37 5.53 -4.83
N LEU A 132 -31.66 5.21 -3.75
CA LEU A 132 -32.27 5.02 -2.43
C LEU A 132 -32.95 6.30 -1.93
N ARG A 133 -32.35 7.47 -2.18
CA ARG A 133 -32.97 8.75 -1.83
C ARG A 133 -34.28 8.98 -2.58
N THR A 134 -34.30 8.74 -3.89
CA THR A 134 -35.53 8.85 -4.68
C THR A 134 -36.59 7.84 -4.21
N GLN A 135 -36.20 6.60 -3.89
CA GLN A 135 -37.14 5.62 -3.33
C GLN A 135 -37.76 6.07 -1.99
N LEU A 136 -36.97 6.71 -1.13
CA LEU A 136 -37.49 7.26 0.14
C LEU A 136 -38.46 8.42 -0.12
N GLU A 137 -38.16 9.31 -1.06
CA GLU A 137 -39.06 10.40 -1.46
C GLU A 137 -40.39 9.86 -2.02
N ASP A 138 -40.34 8.84 -2.90
CA ASP A 138 -41.53 8.18 -3.42
C ASP A 138 -42.35 7.51 -2.30
N GLN A 139 -41.69 6.81 -1.37
CA GLN A 139 -42.36 6.21 -0.21
C GLN A 139 -43.01 7.26 0.70
N ASP A 140 -42.35 8.39 0.94
CA ASP A 140 -42.92 9.48 1.74
C ASP A 140 -44.16 10.08 1.07
N THR A 141 -44.17 10.24 -0.26
CA THR A 141 -45.37 10.69 -0.99
C THR A 141 -46.52 9.68 -0.90
N GLU A 142 -46.24 8.39 -1.01
CA GLU A 142 -47.26 7.34 -0.85
C GLU A 142 -47.79 7.28 0.58
N ILE A 143 -46.94 7.48 1.58
CA ILE A 143 -47.36 7.59 2.99
C ILE A 143 -48.34 8.76 3.16
N GLU A 144 -48.05 9.94 2.59
CA GLU A 144 -48.96 11.09 2.67
C GLU A 144 -50.27 10.85 1.91
N ARG A 145 -50.24 10.14 0.78
CA ARG A 145 -51.44 9.73 0.04
C ARG A 145 -52.30 8.78 0.87
N LEU A 146 -51.71 7.73 1.44
CA LEU A 146 -52.41 6.76 2.28
C LEU A 146 -52.96 7.40 3.56
N LYS A 147 -52.23 8.32 4.19
CA LYS A 147 -52.74 9.11 5.32
C LYS A 147 -53.99 9.90 4.91
N SER A 148 -53.97 10.54 3.75
CA SER A 148 -55.11 11.30 3.24
C SER A 148 -56.32 10.40 2.94
N GLU A 149 -56.07 9.22 2.37
CA GLU A 149 -57.09 8.20 2.09
C GLU A 149 -57.72 7.66 3.37
N ILE A 150 -56.91 7.36 4.40
CA ILE A 150 -57.39 6.95 5.73
C ILE A 150 -58.26 8.03 6.36
N VAL A 151 -57.88 9.30 6.26
CA VAL A 151 -58.69 10.44 6.75
C VAL A 151 -60.04 10.50 6.03
N ALA A 152 -60.04 10.35 4.70
CA ALA A 152 -61.26 10.35 3.91
C ALA A 152 -62.18 9.16 4.27
N LEU A 153 -61.63 7.95 4.35
CA LEU A 153 -62.35 6.73 4.73
C LEU A 153 -62.93 6.81 6.13
N ASN A 154 -62.19 7.35 7.11
CA ASN A 154 -62.71 7.58 8.45
C ASN A 154 -63.87 8.58 8.46
N LYS A 155 -63.79 9.65 7.65
CA LYS A 155 -64.87 10.63 7.51
C LYS A 155 -66.14 10.01 6.88
N THR A 156 -65.97 9.11 5.93
CA THR A 156 -67.08 8.35 5.32
C THR A 156 -67.66 7.31 6.27
N LYS A 157 -66.82 6.62 7.05
CA LYS A 157 -67.22 5.66 8.08
C LYS A 157 -68.00 6.32 9.22
N GLU A 158 -67.64 7.54 9.60
CA GLU A 158 -68.41 8.38 10.53
C GLU A 158 -69.81 8.74 9.98
N ARG A 159 -69.93 8.97 8.66
CA ARG A 159 -71.20 9.30 8.00
C ARG A 159 -72.17 8.11 7.86
N MET A 160 -71.67 6.87 7.88
CA MET A 160 -72.49 5.66 7.68
C MET A 160 -72.87 4.94 8.98
N ARG A 161 -72.56 5.48 10.17
CA ARG A 161 -73.03 4.91 11.44
C ARG A 161 -74.46 5.37 11.76
N PRO A 162 -75.39 4.46 12.11
CA PRO A 162 -76.60 4.84 12.85
C PRO A 162 -76.18 5.38 14.22
N TYR A 163 -76.90 6.38 14.72
CA TYR A 163 -76.73 7.07 16.01
C TYR A 163 -76.13 6.19 17.11
N HIS A 164 -74.81 6.15 17.19
CA HIS A 164 -74.08 5.87 18.40
C HIS A 164 -72.91 6.82 18.36
N VAL A 165 -73.07 7.95 19.05
CA VAL A 165 -72.04 8.96 19.26
C VAL A 165 -70.83 8.24 19.85
N PRO A 166 -69.77 7.95 19.07
CA PRO A 166 -68.51 7.67 19.71
C PRO A 166 -68.12 9.03 20.27
N HIS A 167 -68.12 9.17 21.58
CA HIS A 167 -67.55 10.34 22.23
C HIS A 167 -66.04 10.31 21.97
N ASN A 168 -65.65 10.66 20.74
CA ASN A 168 -64.28 10.77 20.28
C ASN A 168 -63.74 12.16 20.68
N ASN A 169 -64.13 12.60 21.86
CA ASN A 169 -63.36 13.57 22.63
C ASN A 169 -62.19 12.80 23.26
N GLU A 170 -61.28 12.26 22.44
CA GLU A 170 -59.90 12.17 22.93
C GLU A 170 -59.46 13.61 23.07
N ASP A 171 -59.49 14.09 24.31
CA ASP A 171 -59.06 15.41 24.73
C ASP A 171 -57.80 15.78 23.94
N PRO A 172 -57.75 16.93 23.26
CA PRO A 172 -56.56 17.39 22.56
C PRO A 172 -55.30 17.32 23.45
N ASP A 173 -55.46 17.42 24.77
CA ASP A 173 -54.37 17.22 25.72
C ASP A 173 -53.95 15.75 25.85
N ILE A 174 -54.86 14.77 25.77
CA ILE A 174 -54.52 13.33 25.67
C ILE A 174 -53.69 13.04 24.41
N LYS A 175 -53.99 13.67 23.27
CA LYS A 175 -53.19 13.51 22.04
C LYS A 175 -51.79 14.12 22.18
N LYS A 176 -51.67 15.31 22.79
CA LYS A 176 -50.37 15.91 23.11
C LYS A 176 -49.58 15.02 24.06
N ILE A 177 -50.22 14.50 25.11
CA ILE A 177 -49.62 13.58 26.09
C ILE A 177 -49.06 12.35 25.37
N LYS A 178 -49.82 11.70 24.48
CA LYS A 178 -49.33 10.53 23.71
C LYS A 178 -48.14 10.86 22.82
N LYS A 179 -48.11 12.05 22.19
CA LYS A 179 -46.98 12.49 21.34
C LYS A 179 -45.72 12.75 22.17
N VAL A 180 -45.85 13.41 23.32
CA VAL A 180 -44.76 13.60 24.28
C VAL A 180 -44.28 12.27 24.85
N GLN A 181 -45.19 11.36 25.18
CA GLN A 181 -44.86 10.01 25.65
C GLN A 181 -44.10 9.21 24.60
N SER A 182 -44.50 9.26 23.33
CA SER A 182 -43.78 8.61 22.22
C SER A 182 -42.37 9.18 22.06
N PHE A 183 -42.24 10.50 22.10
CA PHE A 183 -40.94 11.17 22.07
C PHE A 183 -40.06 10.77 23.26
N MET A 184 -40.61 10.78 24.48
CA MET A 184 -39.94 10.35 25.70
C MET A 184 -39.50 8.89 25.64
N ARG A 185 -40.34 7.98 25.13
CA ARG A 185 -39.98 6.56 24.94
C ARG A 185 -38.81 6.44 23.96
N GLY A 186 -38.87 7.09 22.80
CA GLY A 186 -37.78 7.08 21.81
C GLY A 186 -36.47 7.68 22.35
N TRP A 187 -36.56 8.78 23.10
CA TRP A 187 -35.42 9.40 23.76
C TRP A 187 -34.81 8.49 24.83
N LEU A 188 -35.63 7.87 25.68
CA LEU A 188 -35.18 6.90 26.69
C LEU A 188 -34.52 5.68 26.05
N CYS A 189 -35.08 5.14 24.96
CA CYS A 189 -34.47 4.03 24.22
C CYS A 189 -33.08 4.42 23.68
N ARG A 190 -32.95 5.58 23.02
CA ARG A 190 -31.65 6.06 22.52
C ARG A 190 -30.64 6.29 23.64
N ARG A 191 -31.08 6.86 24.76
CA ARG A 191 -30.23 7.08 25.94
C ARG A 191 -29.76 5.76 26.55
N LYS A 192 -30.66 4.78 26.73
CA LYS A 192 -30.32 3.44 27.22
C LYS A 192 -29.35 2.72 26.28
N TRP A 193 -29.58 2.78 24.96
CA TRP A 193 -28.65 2.25 23.97
C TRP A 193 -27.28 2.91 24.01
N LYS A 194 -27.22 4.23 24.13
CA LYS A 194 -25.94 4.93 24.27
C LYS A 194 -25.16 4.44 25.50
N ILE A 195 -25.83 4.22 26.63
CA ILE A 195 -25.22 3.70 27.85
C ILE A 195 -24.73 2.26 27.63
N ILE A 196 -25.60 1.37 27.14
CA ILE A 196 -25.26 -0.06 26.94
C ILE A 196 -24.10 -0.23 25.94
N VAL A 197 -24.09 0.54 24.86
CA VAL A 197 -22.99 0.53 23.89
C VAL A 197 -21.69 1.05 24.53
N GLN A 198 -21.77 2.13 25.31
CA GLN A 198 -20.59 2.67 26.00
C GLN A 198 -20.04 1.67 27.02
N ASP A 199 -20.91 1.06 27.83
CA ASP A 199 -20.53 0.06 28.82
C ASP A 199 -19.90 -1.16 28.14
N TYR A 200 -20.44 -1.59 26.99
CA TYR A 200 -19.82 -2.64 26.18
C TYR A 200 -18.43 -2.23 25.66
N ILE A 201 -18.30 -1.04 25.05
CA ILE A 201 -17.02 -0.55 24.48
C ILE A 201 -15.94 -0.44 25.56
N CYS A 202 -16.32 -0.05 26.79
CA CYS A 202 -15.43 0.03 27.95
C CYS A 202 -15.30 -1.30 28.71
N SER A 203 -16.02 -2.36 28.31
CA SER A 203 -16.00 -3.63 29.03
C SER A 203 -14.64 -4.33 28.87
N PRO A 204 -14.18 -5.08 29.91
CA PRO A 204 -12.97 -5.88 29.82
C PRO A 204 -12.99 -6.89 28.66
N HIS A 205 -14.17 -7.43 28.32
CA HIS A 205 -14.34 -8.35 27.21
C HIS A 205 -14.08 -7.68 25.85
N ALA A 206 -14.67 -6.50 25.62
CA ALA A 206 -14.43 -5.75 24.37
C ALA A 206 -12.97 -5.29 24.25
N GLU A 207 -12.33 -4.91 25.36
CA GLU A 207 -10.90 -4.62 25.39
C GLU A 207 -10.06 -5.86 25.04
N SER A 208 -10.35 -7.01 25.65
CA SER A 208 -9.68 -8.29 25.33
C SER A 208 -9.87 -8.69 23.87
N MET A 209 -11.06 -8.50 23.32
CA MET A 209 -11.34 -8.76 21.90
C MET A 209 -10.51 -7.85 21.00
N ARG A 210 -10.44 -6.55 21.28
CA ARG A 210 -9.58 -5.61 20.53
C ARG A 210 -8.11 -6.01 20.59
N LYS A 211 -7.60 -6.40 21.77
CA LYS A 211 -6.21 -6.86 21.92
C LYS A 211 -5.95 -8.13 21.10
N ARG A 212 -6.81 -9.15 21.20
CA ARG A 212 -6.72 -10.37 20.39
C ARG A 212 -6.68 -10.02 18.90
N ASN A 213 -7.62 -9.17 18.47
CA ASN A 213 -7.76 -8.76 17.08
C ASN A 213 -6.50 -8.05 16.57
N GLN A 214 -5.97 -7.11 17.35
CA GLN A 214 -4.72 -6.42 17.03
C GLN A 214 -3.55 -7.38 16.87
N ILE A 215 -3.39 -8.34 17.78
CA ILE A 215 -2.32 -9.34 17.72
C ILE A 215 -2.46 -10.19 16.46
N VAL A 216 -3.67 -10.61 16.11
CA VAL A 216 -3.92 -11.41 14.89
C VAL A 216 -3.50 -10.64 13.63
N PHE A 217 -3.89 -9.36 13.50
CA PHE A 217 -3.52 -8.56 12.33
C PHE A 217 -2.01 -8.33 12.25
N ASN A 218 -1.38 -7.96 13.37
CA ASN A 218 0.07 -7.78 13.43
C ASN A 218 0.82 -9.07 13.08
N MET A 219 0.31 -10.23 13.50
CA MET A 219 0.91 -11.53 13.18
C MET A 219 0.85 -11.82 11.68
N VAL A 220 -0.28 -11.57 11.01
CA VAL A 220 -0.37 -11.79 9.56
C VAL A 220 0.52 -10.82 8.79
N GLU A 221 0.61 -9.56 9.23
CA GLU A 221 1.52 -8.59 8.65
C GLU A 221 2.98 -9.02 8.80
N ALA A 222 3.40 -9.36 10.03
CA ALA A 222 4.74 -9.83 10.32
C ALA A 222 5.10 -11.10 9.55
N GLU A 223 4.18 -12.07 9.46
CA GLU A 223 4.40 -13.30 8.68
C GLU A 223 4.55 -13.01 7.18
N THR A 224 3.78 -12.05 6.65
CA THR A 224 3.90 -11.62 5.25
C THR A 224 5.30 -11.08 4.97
N GLU A 225 5.81 -10.22 5.84
CA GLU A 225 7.14 -9.65 5.71
C GLU A 225 8.23 -10.72 5.86
N TYR A 226 8.08 -11.61 6.85
CA TYR A 226 9.04 -12.68 7.12
C TYR A 226 9.16 -13.66 5.94
N VAL A 227 8.04 -14.12 5.38
CA VAL A 227 8.03 -14.97 4.17
C VAL A 227 8.66 -14.24 2.99
N HIS A 228 8.42 -12.94 2.83
CA HIS A 228 9.04 -12.17 1.75
C HIS A 228 10.57 -12.08 1.90
N GLN A 229 11.07 -11.86 3.11
CA GLN A 229 12.50 -11.86 3.39
C GLN A 229 13.13 -13.24 3.14
N LEU A 230 12.48 -14.33 3.57
CA LEU A 230 12.90 -15.70 3.26
C LEU A 230 12.90 -15.98 1.76
N TYR A 231 11.89 -15.49 1.04
CA TYR A 231 11.83 -15.58 -0.42
C TYR A 231 13.04 -14.93 -1.07
N ILE A 232 13.42 -13.71 -0.66
CA ILE A 232 14.61 -13.02 -1.16
C ILE A 232 15.87 -13.83 -0.81
N LEU A 233 16.02 -14.25 0.45
CA LEU A 233 17.17 -15.04 0.90
C LEU A 233 17.36 -16.30 0.03
N VAL A 234 16.28 -17.03 -0.23
CA VAL A 234 16.35 -18.28 -0.98
C VAL A 234 16.52 -18.04 -2.48
N ASN A 235 15.72 -17.15 -3.07
CA ASN A 235 15.65 -17.00 -4.53
C ASN A 235 16.72 -16.07 -5.10
N CYS A 236 17.11 -15.04 -4.35
CA CYS A 236 18.08 -14.05 -4.83
C CYS A 236 19.51 -14.37 -4.37
N PHE A 237 19.69 -15.16 -3.30
CA PHE A 237 21.02 -15.49 -2.78
C PHE A 237 21.33 -16.99 -2.82
N LEU A 238 20.59 -17.82 -2.09
CA LEU A 238 20.89 -19.26 -1.97
C LEU A 238 20.91 -19.96 -3.33
N ARG A 239 19.84 -19.84 -4.12
CA ARG A 239 19.73 -20.52 -5.42
C ARG A 239 20.83 -20.07 -6.40
N PRO A 240 21.08 -18.77 -6.62
CA PRO A 240 22.21 -18.32 -7.44
C PRO A 240 23.58 -18.78 -6.95
N LEU A 241 23.84 -18.76 -5.63
CA LEU A 241 25.11 -19.22 -5.08
C LEU A 241 25.30 -20.73 -5.20
N ARG A 242 24.22 -21.51 -4.99
CA ARG A 242 24.23 -22.95 -5.23
C ARG A 242 24.51 -23.28 -6.70
N MET A 243 23.97 -22.51 -7.63
CA MET A 243 24.29 -22.64 -9.06
C MET A 243 25.75 -22.26 -9.37
N ALA A 244 26.26 -21.18 -8.76
CA ALA A 244 27.66 -20.76 -8.93
C ALA A 244 28.66 -21.80 -8.41
N ALA A 245 28.31 -22.50 -7.31
CA ALA A 245 29.09 -23.60 -6.74
C ALA A 245 29.21 -24.81 -7.69
N SER A 246 28.26 -25.00 -8.60
CA SER A 246 28.29 -26.05 -9.62
C SER A 246 29.04 -25.67 -10.91
N SER A 247 29.63 -24.48 -10.98
CA SER A 247 30.34 -24.02 -12.18
C SER A 247 31.73 -24.68 -12.33
N LYS A 248 32.32 -24.60 -13.54
CA LYS A 248 33.65 -25.19 -13.84
C LYS A 248 34.78 -24.60 -12.99
N LYS A 249 34.63 -23.38 -12.48
CA LYS A 249 35.56 -22.71 -11.56
C LYS A 249 34.72 -22.01 -10.49
N PRO A 250 34.29 -22.75 -9.45
CA PRO A 250 33.33 -22.23 -8.50
C PRO A 250 33.98 -21.18 -7.59
N PRO A 251 33.33 -20.02 -7.38
CA PRO A 251 33.83 -19.01 -6.45
C PRO A 251 33.55 -19.37 -4.97
N ILE A 252 32.69 -20.37 -4.73
CA ILE A 252 32.28 -20.85 -3.41
C ILE A 252 32.00 -22.36 -3.49
N SER A 253 32.30 -23.13 -2.44
CA SER A 253 32.03 -24.57 -2.44
C SER A 253 30.56 -24.89 -2.10
N HIS A 254 30.11 -26.09 -2.42
CA HIS A 254 28.79 -26.56 -2.01
C HIS A 254 28.64 -26.64 -0.49
N ASP A 255 29.71 -26.98 0.23
CA ASP A 255 29.73 -27.06 1.69
C ASP A 255 29.63 -25.67 2.35
N ASP A 256 30.29 -24.67 1.77
CA ASP A 256 30.17 -23.28 2.22
C ASP A 256 28.72 -22.78 2.05
N VAL A 257 28.11 -23.03 0.89
CA VAL A 257 26.70 -22.66 0.67
C VAL A 257 25.77 -23.38 1.64
N SER A 258 25.99 -24.68 1.86
CA SER A 258 25.17 -25.48 2.79
C SER A 258 25.29 -24.99 4.23
N SER A 259 26.51 -24.66 4.68
CA SER A 259 26.75 -24.16 6.05
C SER A 259 26.25 -22.73 6.29
N ILE A 260 26.27 -21.86 5.27
CA ILE A 260 25.77 -20.48 5.38
C ILE A 260 24.23 -20.45 5.42
N PHE A 261 23.57 -21.20 4.54
CA PHE A 261 22.11 -21.08 4.35
C PHE A 261 21.32 -22.17 5.09
N LEU A 262 21.96 -23.26 5.52
CA LEU A 262 21.35 -24.35 6.29
C LEU A 262 20.00 -24.78 5.68
N ASN A 263 18.96 -24.89 6.51
CA ASN A 263 17.62 -25.33 6.13
C ASN A 263 16.73 -24.17 5.68
N SER A 264 17.28 -23.04 5.22
CA SER A 264 16.48 -21.84 4.91
C SER A 264 15.42 -22.07 3.84
N GLU A 265 15.67 -22.97 2.88
CA GLU A 265 14.70 -23.33 1.84
C GLU A 265 13.49 -24.11 2.43
N THR A 266 13.74 -25.01 3.37
CA THR A 266 12.68 -25.72 4.10
C THR A 266 11.89 -24.78 5.00
N ILE A 267 12.58 -23.86 5.69
CA ILE A 267 11.96 -22.84 6.54
C ILE A 267 11.05 -21.94 5.70
N MET A 268 11.53 -21.45 4.55
CA MET A 268 10.72 -20.67 3.61
C MET A 268 9.45 -21.42 3.20
N PHE A 269 9.56 -22.70 2.85
CA PHE A 269 8.41 -23.50 2.46
C PHE A 269 7.37 -23.66 3.58
N LEU A 270 7.80 -23.97 4.80
CA LEU A 270 6.90 -24.12 5.95
C LEU A 270 6.16 -22.82 6.28
N HIS A 271 6.88 -21.70 6.30
CA HIS A 271 6.30 -20.40 6.58
C HIS A 271 5.39 -19.91 5.44
N GLU A 272 5.68 -20.27 4.18
CA GLU A 272 4.78 -19.99 3.06
C GLU A 272 3.45 -20.75 3.19
N ILE A 273 3.47 -22.01 3.63
CA ILE A 273 2.23 -22.76 3.94
C ILE A 273 1.46 -22.10 5.08
N PHE A 274 2.15 -21.75 6.17
CA PHE A 274 1.52 -21.09 7.33
C PHE A 274 0.90 -19.75 6.94
N HIS A 275 1.59 -18.94 6.14
CA HIS A 275 1.10 -17.66 5.62
C HIS A 275 -0.16 -17.80 4.78
N GLN A 276 -0.21 -18.79 3.89
CA GLN A 276 -1.42 -19.08 3.11
C GLN A 276 -2.58 -19.51 4.01
N GLY A 277 -2.30 -20.31 5.05
CA GLY A 277 -3.27 -20.66 6.08
C GLY A 277 -3.82 -19.44 6.81
N LEU A 278 -2.96 -18.51 7.22
CA LEU A 278 -3.36 -17.26 7.87
C LEU A 278 -4.24 -16.39 6.97
N LYS A 279 -3.86 -16.21 5.70
CA LYS A 279 -4.65 -15.45 4.71
C LYS A 279 -6.04 -16.06 4.51
N ALA A 280 -6.12 -17.38 4.40
CA ALA A 280 -7.40 -18.07 4.25
C ALA A 280 -8.31 -17.87 5.47
N ARG A 281 -7.76 -17.87 6.69
CA ARG A 281 -8.55 -17.65 7.92
C ARG A 281 -8.98 -16.21 8.11
N ILE A 282 -8.18 -15.23 7.68
CA ILE A 282 -8.57 -13.81 7.70
C ILE A 282 -9.82 -13.54 6.86
N ALA A 283 -10.04 -14.29 5.76
CA ALA A 283 -11.24 -14.14 4.95
C ALA A 283 -12.55 -14.39 5.73
N ASN A 284 -12.49 -15.14 6.85
CA ASN A 284 -13.63 -15.45 7.72
C ASN A 284 -13.73 -14.52 8.94
N TRP A 285 -13.16 -13.32 8.87
CA TRP A 285 -13.34 -12.29 9.90
C TRP A 285 -14.83 -11.98 10.14
N PRO A 286 -15.31 -11.82 11.40
CA PRO A 286 -14.58 -11.76 12.68
C PRO A 286 -14.51 -13.09 13.47
N THR A 287 -15.01 -14.21 12.92
CA THR A 287 -15.21 -15.47 13.66
C THR A 287 -14.06 -16.47 13.52
N LEU A 288 -12.90 -16.03 13.05
CA LEU A 288 -11.75 -16.88 12.76
C LEU A 288 -11.14 -17.58 14.00
N VAL A 289 -10.59 -18.77 13.76
CA VAL A 289 -9.81 -19.57 14.71
C VAL A 289 -8.47 -19.92 14.04
N LEU A 290 -7.36 -19.74 14.77
CA LEU A 290 -6.00 -19.91 14.25
C LEU A 290 -5.20 -21.03 14.92
N ALA A 291 -5.72 -21.63 16.01
CA ALA A 291 -4.95 -22.55 16.85
C ALA A 291 -4.39 -23.74 16.07
N ASP A 292 -5.20 -24.31 15.18
CA ASP A 292 -4.86 -25.45 14.32
C ASP A 292 -3.79 -25.13 13.26
N LEU A 293 -3.56 -23.86 12.94
CA LEU A 293 -2.50 -23.50 12.00
C LEU A 293 -1.10 -23.62 12.63
N PHE A 294 -0.99 -23.52 13.95
CA PHE A 294 0.32 -23.57 14.62
C PHE A 294 0.91 -24.98 14.63
N ASP A 295 0.09 -26.01 14.49
CA ASP A 295 0.54 -27.40 14.37
C ASP A 295 1.45 -27.62 13.14
N ILE A 296 1.36 -26.74 12.13
CA ILE A 296 2.20 -26.76 10.93
C ILE A 296 3.66 -26.38 11.27
N LEU A 297 3.84 -25.43 12.20
CA LEU A 297 5.16 -24.89 12.57
C LEU A 297 5.74 -25.59 13.81
N LEU A 298 4.88 -26.10 14.68
CA LEU A 298 5.26 -26.73 15.94
C LEU A 298 4.65 -28.14 16.00
N PRO A 299 5.25 -29.12 15.31
CA PRO A 299 4.88 -30.51 15.54
C PRO A 299 5.15 -30.84 17.01
N CYS A 300 4.10 -31.35 17.68
CA CYS A 300 4.14 -31.82 19.06
C CYS A 300 5.06 -33.03 19.23
#